data_AF-A0A383BTY4-F1
#
_entry.id   AF-A0A383BTY4-F1
#
_cell.length_a   1.000
_cell.length_b   1.000
_cell.length_c   1.000
_cell.angle_alpha   90.00
_cell.angle_beta   90.00
_cell.angle_gamma   90.00
#
_symmetry.space_group_name_H-M   'P 1'
#
loop_
_entity.id
_entity.type
_entity.pdbx_description
1 polymer ?
#
loop_
_entity_poly.entity_id
_entity_poly.type
_entity_poly.pdbx_seq_one_letter_code
_entity_poly.pdbx_strand_id
1 'polypeptide(L)'
;MKHNKFQSGFTLIELIAVMVILAILAAVVIPRITSVQEGAYESNVGNMYGAIRNYVSNEALKRAISGGAGMETYEEPVETDANYYLDLWIKDYDRDKWKQVHVNDGGVDNNADLTDDAKDDDNPDMILFQYHPHGIAEGVRKDVYFIEYFPATTVTAENDEYKHDSFQ
;
A
#
# COMPACT_ATOMS: atom_id res chain seq x y z
N MET A 1 -7.58 -29.15 64.27
CA MET A 1 -8.73 -28.28 63.95
C MET A 1 -8.31 -27.29 62.87
N LYS A 2 -9.07 -27.12 61.79
CA LYS A 2 -8.85 -26.05 60.78
C LYS A 2 -10.02 -25.08 60.86
N HIS A 3 -9.75 -23.80 61.15
CA HIS A 3 -10.77 -22.76 61.05
C HIS A 3 -10.91 -22.35 59.57
N ASN A 4 -12.05 -22.65 58.97
CA ASN A 4 -12.42 -22.07 57.68
C ASN A 4 -12.77 -20.60 57.93
N LYS A 5 -11.97 -19.67 57.41
CA LYS A 5 -12.33 -18.26 57.37
C LYS A 5 -13.47 -18.11 56.36
N PHE A 6 -14.60 -17.54 56.79
CA PHE A 6 -15.64 -17.10 55.87
C PHE A 6 -15.06 -15.98 54.99
N GLN A 7 -14.98 -16.20 53.68
CA GLN A 7 -14.71 -15.12 52.73
C GLN A 7 -15.97 -14.26 52.63
N SER A 8 -15.82 -12.95 52.87
CA SER A 8 -16.88 -11.99 52.59
C SER A 8 -17.20 -12.03 51.11
N GLY A 9 -18.48 -12.21 50.78
CA GLY A 9 -18.96 -12.03 49.41
C GLY A 9 -18.89 -10.56 48.99
N PHE A 10 -18.86 -10.33 47.68
CA PHE A 10 -19.02 -9.00 47.09
C PHE A 10 -20.43 -8.46 47.36
N THR A 11 -20.55 -7.16 47.64
CA THR A 11 -21.87 -6.53 47.80
C THR A 11 -22.46 -6.13 46.45
N LEU A 12 -23.79 -6.00 46.39
CA LEU A 12 -24.49 -5.57 45.17
C LEU A 12 -24.09 -4.14 44.75
N ILE A 13 -23.83 -3.26 45.72
CA ILE A 13 -23.45 -1.87 45.45
C ILE A 13 -22.04 -1.77 44.84
N GLU A 14 -21.09 -2.60 45.29
CA GLU A 14 -19.75 -2.70 44.68
C GLU A 14 -19.83 -3.21 43.24
N LEU A 15 -20.68 -4.20 42.96
CA LEU A 15 -20.89 -4.71 41.60
C LEU A 15 -21.42 -3.62 40.66
N ILE A 16 -22.41 -2.84 41.10
CA ILE A 16 -22.97 -1.71 40.33
C ILE A 16 -21.91 -0.62 40.12
N ALA A 17 -21.12 -0.28 41.14
CA ALA A 17 -20.05 0.71 41.02
C ALA A 17 -19.00 0.30 39.96
N VAL A 18 -18.60 -0.97 39.94
CA VAL A 18 -17.69 -1.52 38.92
C VAL A 18 -18.30 -1.41 37.51
N MET A 19 -19.58 -1.76 37.34
CA MET A 19 -20.26 -1.65 36.04
C MET A 19 -20.33 -0.21 35.53
N VAL A 20 -20.61 0.77 36.40
CA VAL A 20 -20.61 2.19 36.04
C VAL A 20 -19.22 2.66 35.61
N ILE A 21 -18.17 2.27 36.33
CA ILE A 21 -16.78 2.60 35.97
C ILE A 21 -16.41 2.00 34.61
N LEU A 22 -16.74 0.72 34.37
CA LEU A 22 -16.48 0.06 33.09
C LEU A 22 -17.24 0.73 31.93
N ALA A 23 -18.49 1.17 32.13
CA ALA A 23 -19.26 1.89 31.12
C ALA A 23 -18.61 3.24 30.74
N ILE A 24 -18.14 4.01 31.73
CA ILE A 24 -17.43 5.28 31.50
C ILE A 24 -16.10 5.04 30.78
N LEU A 25 -15.33 4.03 31.21
CA LEU A 25 -14.06 3.67 30.57
C LEU A 25 -14.27 3.26 29.11
N ALA A 26 -15.26 2.40 28.83
CA ALA A 26 -15.58 1.98 27.46
C ALA A 26 -15.93 3.17 26.54
N ALA A 27 -16.73 4.12 27.04
CA ALA A 27 -17.14 5.31 26.27
C ALA A 27 -15.95 6.20 25.83
N VAL A 28 -14.87 6.25 26.62
CA VAL A 28 -13.66 7.03 26.28
C VAL A 28 -12.65 6.20 25.48
N VAL A 29 -12.52 4.91 25.79
CA VAL A 29 -11.50 4.03 25.20
C VAL A 29 -11.87 3.64 23.76
N ILE A 30 -13.14 3.35 23.46
CA ILE A 30 -13.56 2.87 22.12
C ILE A 30 -13.21 3.90 21.01
N PRO A 31 -13.60 5.18 21.09
CA PRO A 31 -13.26 6.16 20.05
C PRO A 31 -11.75 6.42 19.93
N ARG A 32 -11.00 6.24 21.03
CA ARG A 32 -9.54 6.40 21.00
C ARG A 32 -8.89 5.23 20.26
N ILE A 33 -9.32 4.00 20.50
CA ILE A 33 -8.78 2.81 19.83
C ILE A 33 -8.95 2.91 18.32
N THR A 34 -10.14 3.28 17.82
CA THR A 34 -10.36 3.39 16.36
C THR A 34 -9.45 4.44 15.71
N SER A 35 -9.33 5.64 16.31
CA SER A 35 -8.42 6.69 15.80
C SER A 35 -6.94 6.28 15.78
N VAL A 36 -6.52 5.41 16.71
CA VAL A 36 -5.14 4.89 16.76
C VAL A 36 -4.93 3.78 15.73
N GLN A 37 -5.96 2.98 15.44
CA GLN A 37 -5.93 1.96 14.37
C GLN A 37 -5.84 2.62 12.99
N GLU A 38 -6.69 3.62 12.71
CA GLU A 38 -6.67 4.39 11.45
C GLU A 38 -5.29 5.02 11.18
N GLY A 39 -4.70 5.71 12.18
CA GLY A 39 -3.35 6.28 12.05
C GLY A 39 -2.23 5.24 11.93
N ALA A 40 -2.41 4.03 12.47
CA ALA A 40 -1.46 2.93 12.27
C ALA A 40 -1.54 2.36 10.84
N TYR A 41 -2.73 2.34 10.23
CA TYR A 41 -2.92 1.92 8.84
C TYR A 41 -2.28 2.91 7.87
N GLU A 42 -2.56 4.21 8.04
CA GLU A 42 -1.94 5.29 7.27
C GLU A 42 -0.40 5.26 7.39
N SER A 43 0.13 5.08 8.60
CA SER A 43 1.57 4.96 8.82
C SER A 43 2.18 3.73 8.15
N ASN A 44 1.47 2.59 8.10
CA ASN A 44 1.94 1.38 7.39
C ASN A 44 2.08 1.65 5.89
N VAL A 45 1.06 2.26 5.29
CA VAL A 45 1.03 2.61 3.86
C VAL A 45 2.10 3.65 3.52
N GLY A 46 2.26 4.70 4.34
CA GLY A 46 3.31 5.70 4.15
C GLY A 46 4.72 5.12 4.21
N ASN A 47 4.96 4.16 5.11
CA ASN A 47 6.24 3.43 5.19
C ASN A 47 6.47 2.56 3.94
N MET A 48 5.43 1.86 3.47
CA MET A 48 5.51 1.03 2.27
C MET A 48 5.78 1.87 1.02
N TYR A 49 5.03 2.98 0.84
CA TYR A 49 5.25 3.94 -0.25
C TYR A 49 6.68 4.48 -0.26
N GLY A 50 7.20 4.89 0.91
CA GLY A 50 8.58 5.34 1.04
C GLY A 50 9.60 4.26 0.66
N ALA A 51 9.36 3.00 1.03
CA ALA A 51 10.24 1.88 0.69
C ALA A 51 10.21 1.54 -0.81
N ILE A 52 9.02 1.47 -1.42
CA ILE A 52 8.83 1.25 -2.87
C ILE A 52 9.52 2.37 -3.65
N ARG A 53 9.20 3.63 -3.34
CA ARG A 53 9.80 4.81 -3.99
C ARG A 53 11.33 4.78 -3.90
N ASN A 54 11.89 4.46 -2.74
CA ASN A 54 13.33 4.39 -2.56
C ASN A 54 13.97 3.26 -3.39
N TYR A 55 13.35 2.08 -3.49
CA TYR A 55 13.86 1.01 -4.35
C TYR A 55 13.86 1.45 -5.83
N VAL A 56 12.70 1.94 -6.28
CA VAL A 56 12.41 2.31 -7.66
C VAL A 56 13.33 3.44 -8.14
N SER A 57 13.54 4.50 -7.35
CA SER A 57 14.51 5.56 -7.67
C SER A 57 15.98 5.08 -7.63
N ASN A 58 16.35 4.11 -6.78
CA ASN A 58 17.73 3.60 -6.78
C ASN A 58 18.04 2.75 -8.03
N GLU A 59 17.08 1.95 -8.51
CA GLU A 59 17.25 1.23 -9.78
C GLU A 59 17.25 2.18 -10.98
N ALA A 60 16.42 3.23 -10.98
CA ALA A 60 16.45 4.28 -12.00
C ALA A 60 17.79 5.05 -12.03
N LEU A 61 18.35 5.41 -10.87
CA LEU A 61 19.68 6.03 -10.75
C LEU A 61 20.81 5.09 -11.22
N LYS A 62 20.74 3.81 -10.88
CA LYS A 62 21.69 2.78 -11.35
C LYS A 62 21.64 2.65 -12.87
N ARG A 63 20.44 2.70 -13.48
CA ARG A 63 20.25 2.77 -14.94
C ARG A 63 20.87 4.04 -15.51
N ALA A 64 20.59 5.21 -14.94
CA ALA A 64 21.16 6.50 -15.34
C ALA A 64 22.69 6.50 -15.44
N ILE A 65 23.36 5.89 -14.44
CA ILE A 65 24.82 5.74 -14.39
C ILE A 65 25.31 4.76 -15.45
N SER A 66 24.63 3.62 -15.63
CA SER A 66 25.04 2.59 -16.59
C SER A 66 24.78 2.95 -18.06
N GLY A 67 23.74 3.72 -18.34
CA GLY A 67 23.32 4.14 -19.69
C GLY A 67 24.12 5.32 -20.27
N GLY A 68 25.04 5.91 -19.50
CA GLY A 68 25.92 7.00 -19.96
C GLY A 68 25.25 8.36 -20.17
N ALA A 69 23.92 8.41 -20.24
CA ALA A 69 23.12 9.63 -20.43
C ALA A 69 22.80 10.38 -19.11
N GLY A 70 22.92 9.72 -17.94
CA GLY A 70 22.74 10.37 -16.64
C GLY A 70 21.30 10.69 -16.24
N MET A 71 20.31 10.12 -16.91
CA MET A 71 18.87 10.34 -16.67
C MET A 71 18.21 9.11 -16.04
N GLU A 72 17.33 9.33 -15.06
CA GLU A 72 16.58 8.27 -14.38
C GLU A 72 15.48 7.71 -15.27
N THR A 73 15.48 6.40 -15.52
CA THR A 73 14.42 5.70 -16.26
C THR A 73 13.73 4.66 -15.39
N TYR A 74 12.41 4.60 -15.48
CA TYR A 74 11.53 3.76 -14.67
C TYR A 74 10.92 2.68 -15.57
N GLU A 75 11.32 1.43 -15.36
CA GLU A 75 11.05 0.30 -16.26
C GLU A 75 9.60 -0.17 -16.21
N GLU A 76 9.08 -0.55 -17.38
CA GLU A 76 7.77 -1.15 -17.57
C GLU A 76 7.63 -2.48 -16.81
N PRO A 77 6.56 -2.66 -16.03
CA PRO A 77 6.38 -3.86 -15.24
C PRO A 77 5.85 -5.02 -16.08
N VAL A 78 6.74 -5.75 -16.75
CA VAL A 78 6.38 -6.90 -17.62
C VAL A 78 5.95 -8.18 -16.89
N GLU A 79 6.22 -8.32 -15.58
CA GLU A 79 5.95 -9.55 -14.83
C GLU A 79 4.56 -9.54 -14.20
N THR A 80 3.70 -10.44 -14.68
CA THR A 80 2.29 -10.55 -14.28
C THR A 80 2.06 -11.44 -13.03
N ASP A 81 3.13 -12.07 -12.52
CA ASP A 81 3.07 -12.97 -11.37
C ASP A 81 2.65 -12.23 -10.08
N ALA A 82 1.74 -12.87 -9.33
CA ALA A 82 1.20 -12.30 -8.10
C ALA A 82 2.30 -12.03 -7.06
N ASN A 83 2.36 -10.79 -6.58
CA ASN A 83 3.35 -10.29 -5.63
C ASN A 83 4.82 -10.31 -6.12
N TYR A 84 5.09 -10.45 -7.41
CA TYR A 84 6.46 -10.47 -7.95
C TYR A 84 7.30 -9.25 -7.54
N TYR A 85 6.80 -8.03 -7.78
CA TYR A 85 7.47 -6.78 -7.43
C TYR A 85 7.47 -6.51 -5.92
N LEU A 86 6.47 -6.98 -5.17
CA LEU A 86 6.55 -7.00 -3.71
C LEU A 86 7.73 -7.85 -3.24
N ASP A 87 7.82 -9.11 -3.66
CA ASP A 87 8.90 -10.04 -3.27
C ASP A 87 10.30 -9.55 -3.75
N LEU A 88 10.36 -8.83 -4.88
CA LEU A 88 11.60 -8.27 -5.44
C LEU A 88 12.05 -6.97 -4.73
N TRP A 89 11.13 -6.03 -4.51
CA TRP A 89 11.43 -4.68 -4.01
C TRP A 89 11.41 -4.62 -2.48
N ILE A 90 10.48 -5.33 -1.85
CA ILE A 90 10.18 -5.28 -0.41
C ILE A 90 10.24 -6.70 0.15
N LYS A 91 11.42 -7.15 0.59
CA LYS A 91 11.61 -8.56 1.00
C LYS A 91 10.77 -8.98 2.21
N ASP A 92 10.51 -8.04 3.13
CA ASP A 92 9.80 -8.27 4.39
C ASP A 92 8.51 -7.45 4.44
N TYR A 93 7.40 -8.01 3.95
CA TYR A 93 6.06 -7.45 4.06
C TYR A 93 5.04 -8.45 4.64
N ASP A 94 3.93 -7.91 5.13
CA ASP A 94 2.82 -8.68 5.67
C ASP A 94 1.96 -9.26 4.54
N ARG A 95 2.24 -10.51 4.14
CA ARG A 95 1.54 -11.23 3.05
C ARG A 95 0.05 -11.45 3.29
N ASP A 96 -0.44 -11.33 4.53
CA ASP A 96 -1.86 -11.46 4.85
C ASP A 96 -2.62 -10.15 4.60
N LYS A 97 -1.91 -9.01 4.48
CA LYS A 97 -2.48 -7.67 4.32
C LYS A 97 -2.09 -6.97 3.02
N TRP A 98 -0.88 -7.19 2.52
CA TRP A 98 -0.39 -6.60 1.28
C TRP A 98 -0.44 -7.60 0.14
N LYS A 99 -0.94 -7.14 -1.00
CA LYS A 99 -0.88 -7.87 -2.26
C LYS A 99 -0.61 -6.91 -3.42
N GLN A 100 -0.18 -7.48 -4.53
CA GLN A 100 0.08 -6.79 -5.78
C GLN A 100 -0.86 -7.33 -6.85
N VAL A 101 -1.34 -6.45 -7.71
CA VAL A 101 -2.01 -6.79 -8.96
C VAL A 101 -1.24 -6.10 -10.08
N HIS A 102 -0.84 -6.86 -11.09
CA HIS A 102 -0.44 -6.30 -12.39
C HIS A 102 -1.72 -5.97 -13.17
N VAL A 103 -1.74 -4.79 -13.80
CA VAL A 103 -2.85 -4.32 -14.63
C VAL A 103 -2.29 -3.95 -15.99
N ASN A 104 -2.55 -4.82 -16.98
CA ASN A 104 -2.37 -4.53 -18.39
C ASN A 104 -3.04 -3.21 -18.76
N ASP A 105 -2.38 -2.37 -19.56
CA ASP A 105 -2.94 -1.10 -20.06
C ASP A 105 -3.49 -0.22 -18.91
N GLY A 106 -2.80 -0.22 -17.76
CA GLY A 106 -3.31 0.30 -16.50
C GLY A 106 -3.25 1.82 -16.37
N GLY A 107 -2.33 2.46 -17.10
CA GLY A 107 -2.35 3.91 -17.31
C GLY A 107 -3.33 4.32 -18.41
N VAL A 108 -3.50 5.63 -18.57
CA VAL A 108 -4.10 6.20 -19.77
C VAL A 108 -3.09 7.18 -20.33
N ASP A 109 -2.34 6.79 -21.34
CA ASP A 109 -1.57 7.78 -22.09
C ASP A 109 -2.56 8.55 -22.99
N ASN A 110 -2.53 9.87 -22.86
CA ASN A 110 -3.44 10.77 -23.58
C ASN A 110 -2.71 11.45 -24.74
N ASN A 111 -1.59 10.88 -25.17
CA ASN A 111 -0.66 11.41 -26.15
C ASN A 111 -0.77 10.71 -27.52
N ALA A 112 -1.93 10.11 -27.81
CA ALA A 112 -2.21 9.43 -29.06
C ALA A 112 -1.95 10.33 -30.30
N ASP A 113 -0.91 9.99 -31.06
CA ASP A 113 -0.65 10.59 -32.37
C ASP A 113 -1.69 10.06 -33.37
N LEU A 114 -2.77 10.83 -33.53
CA LEU A 114 -3.88 10.55 -34.46
C LEU A 114 -3.48 10.53 -35.95
N THR A 115 -2.19 10.55 -36.29
CA THR A 115 -1.70 10.57 -37.67
C THR A 115 -0.93 9.32 -38.12
N ASP A 116 -0.59 8.40 -37.20
CA ASP A 116 0.09 7.13 -37.54
C ASP A 116 -0.42 5.95 -36.68
N ASP A 117 -1.20 5.05 -37.30
CA ASP A 117 -1.73 3.82 -36.67
C ASP A 117 -0.63 2.87 -36.13
N ALA A 118 0.65 3.08 -36.49
CA ALA A 118 1.78 2.33 -35.94
C ALA A 118 2.43 2.97 -34.70
N LYS A 119 2.08 4.23 -34.39
CA LYS A 119 2.44 4.96 -33.16
C LYS A 119 1.34 4.91 -32.09
N ASP A 120 0.28 4.11 -32.29
CA ASP A 120 -0.84 4.03 -31.36
C ASP A 120 -0.35 3.74 -29.92
N ASP A 121 -0.95 4.45 -28.98
CA ASP A 121 -0.39 4.75 -27.67
C ASP A 121 -0.71 3.57 -26.71
N ASP A 122 0.15 2.54 -26.75
CA ASP A 122 0.00 1.27 -26.01
C ASP A 122 0.08 1.55 -24.49
N ASN A 123 -1.01 1.99 -23.85
CA ASN A 123 -1.10 2.40 -22.44
C ASN A 123 -0.15 1.65 -21.47
N PRO A 124 0.52 2.35 -20.54
CA PRO A 124 1.53 1.70 -19.72
C PRO A 124 0.92 0.71 -18.74
N ASP A 125 1.54 -0.48 -18.66
CA ASP A 125 1.24 -1.45 -17.60
C ASP A 125 1.45 -0.84 -16.21
N MET A 126 0.50 -1.07 -15.30
CA MET A 126 0.52 -0.54 -13.93
C MET A 126 0.69 -1.66 -12.92
N ILE A 127 1.50 -1.41 -11.88
CA ILE A 127 1.46 -2.23 -10.66
C ILE A 127 0.64 -1.53 -9.57
N LEU A 128 -0.43 -2.21 -9.16
CA LEU A 128 -1.32 -1.79 -8.09
C LEU A 128 -1.02 -2.58 -6.81
N PHE A 129 -0.37 -1.94 -5.85
CA PHE A 129 -0.17 -2.47 -4.50
C PHE A 129 -1.39 -2.13 -3.63
N GLN A 130 -1.98 -3.14 -3.01
CA GLN A 130 -3.21 -3.01 -2.23
C GLN A 130 -2.96 -3.41 -0.77
N TYR A 131 -3.22 -2.51 0.17
CA TYR A 131 -3.17 -2.77 1.60
C TYR A 131 -4.57 -3.01 2.14
N HIS A 132 -4.78 -4.18 2.73
CA HIS A 132 -5.99 -4.61 3.42
C HIS A 132 -5.69 -4.73 4.92
N PRO A 133 -5.94 -3.69 5.74
CA PRO A 133 -5.61 -3.73 7.18
C PRO A 133 -6.34 -4.84 7.94
N HIS A 134 -7.55 -5.16 7.47
CA HIS A 134 -8.43 -6.22 7.97
C HIS A 134 -8.07 -7.63 7.46
N GLY A 135 -7.04 -7.76 6.61
CA GLY A 135 -6.64 -9.01 5.97
C GLY A 135 -7.32 -9.23 4.61
N ILE A 136 -6.56 -9.82 3.67
CA ILE A 136 -7.01 -10.09 2.29
C ILE A 136 -8.09 -11.19 2.26
N ALA A 137 -7.92 -12.24 3.08
CA ALA A 137 -8.80 -13.40 3.12
C ALA A 137 -10.19 -13.11 3.71
N GLU A 138 -10.32 -12.08 4.56
CA GLU A 138 -11.57 -11.73 5.25
C GLU A 138 -12.61 -11.05 4.32
N GLY A 139 -12.22 -10.69 3.09
CA GLY A 139 -13.12 -10.08 2.11
C GLY A 139 -13.62 -8.67 2.48
N VAL A 140 -13.04 -8.05 3.50
CA VAL A 140 -13.42 -6.71 3.97
C VAL A 140 -12.94 -5.65 2.98
N ARG A 141 -13.90 -4.87 2.46
CA ARG A 141 -13.67 -3.82 1.45
C ARG A 141 -13.62 -2.40 2.04
N LYS A 142 -13.47 -2.28 3.36
CA LYS A 142 -13.26 -1.01 4.06
C LYS A 142 -11.78 -0.78 4.31
N ASP A 143 -11.40 0.49 4.41
CA ASP A 143 -10.08 0.96 4.83
C ASP A 143 -8.96 0.35 3.98
N VAL A 144 -9.25 0.06 2.70
CA VAL A 144 -8.28 -0.46 1.74
C VAL A 144 -7.54 0.71 1.12
N TYR A 145 -6.21 0.65 1.12
CA TYR A 145 -5.35 1.68 0.56
C TYR A 145 -4.65 1.14 -0.69
N PHE A 146 -4.32 2.06 -1.60
CA PHE A 146 -3.72 1.76 -2.90
C PHE A 146 -2.44 2.56 -3.07
N ILE A 147 -1.40 1.92 -3.61
CA ILE A 147 -0.21 2.58 -4.14
C ILE A 147 -0.10 2.09 -5.58
N GLU A 148 -0.04 3.04 -6.51
CA GLU A 148 0.03 2.79 -7.95
C GLU A 148 1.46 3.11 -8.41
N TYR A 149 2.04 2.21 -9.18
CA TYR A 149 3.31 2.41 -9.88
C TYR A 149 3.06 2.34 -11.38
N PHE A 150 3.46 3.39 -12.07
CA PHE A 150 3.52 3.49 -13.52
C PHE A 150 4.98 3.64 -13.95
N PRO A 151 5.41 3.03 -15.06
CA PRO A 151 6.70 3.30 -15.68
C PRO A 151 6.76 4.73 -16.24
N ALA A 152 7.98 5.19 -16.48
CA ALA A 152 8.26 6.49 -17.09
C ALA A 152 9.62 6.44 -17.79
N THR A 153 9.63 6.66 -19.11
CA THR A 153 10.79 6.43 -19.98
C THR A 153 11.31 7.74 -20.54
N THR A 154 12.48 8.22 -20.07
CA THR A 154 13.25 9.24 -20.82
C THR A 154 14.77 9.05 -20.86
N VAL A 155 15.29 8.85 -22.09
CA VAL A 155 16.30 9.74 -22.69
C VAL A 155 15.93 10.09 -24.15
N THR A 156 15.70 9.10 -25.02
CA THR A 156 15.54 9.30 -26.48
C THR A 156 14.71 8.21 -27.19
N ALA A 157 13.38 8.25 -27.09
CA ALA A 157 12.42 7.55 -27.93
C ALA A 157 10.95 8.07 -27.90
N GLU A 158 10.49 9.19 -27.30
CA GLU A 158 11.03 10.35 -26.57
C GLU A 158 12.21 11.13 -27.19
N ASN A 159 12.49 10.85 -28.46
CA ASN A 159 13.30 11.68 -29.37
C ASN A 159 12.59 11.73 -30.73
N ASP A 160 12.01 10.59 -31.09
CA ASP A 160 11.19 10.38 -32.28
C ASP A 160 9.73 9.96 -31.95
N GLU A 161 9.29 10.26 -30.72
CA GLU A 161 7.88 10.39 -30.26
C GLU A 161 7.00 9.10 -30.32
N TYR A 162 6.51 8.43 -29.27
CA TYR A 162 6.71 8.31 -27.80
C TYR A 162 6.05 6.96 -27.38
N LYS A 163 6.45 6.29 -26.26
CA LYS A 163 5.71 5.17 -25.58
C LYS A 163 6.29 4.87 -24.16
N HIS A 164 6.49 5.81 -23.23
CA HIS A 164 5.54 6.77 -22.68
C HIS A 164 6.22 7.97 -22.03
N ASP A 165 5.60 9.14 -22.17
CA ASP A 165 5.68 10.21 -21.18
C ASP A 165 4.45 11.12 -21.30
N SER A 166 3.46 10.91 -20.43
CA SER A 166 2.67 12.04 -19.92
C SER A 166 2.13 11.80 -18.50
N PHE A 167 2.76 12.45 -17.51
CA PHE A 167 2.07 12.94 -16.31
C PHE A 167 2.09 14.48 -16.35
N GLN A 168 0.94 15.11 -16.07
CA GLN A 168 0.90 16.54 -15.70
C GLN A 168 1.20 16.74 -14.21
#